data_AF-A0A1H8NDP8-F1
#
_entry.id   AF-A0A1H8NDP8-F1
#
_cell.length_a   1.000
_cell.length_b   1.000
_cell.length_c   1.000
_cell.angle_alpha   90.00
_cell.angle_beta   90.00
_cell.angle_gamma   90.00
#
_symmetry.space_group_name_H-M   'P 1'
#
loop_
_entity.id
_entity.type
_entity.pdbx_description
1 polymer ?
#
loop_
_entity_poly.entity_id
_entity_poly.type
_entity_poly.pdbx_seq_one_letter_code
_entity_poly.pdbx_strand_id
1 'polypeptide(L)'
;MTSRSDERETAHDTGVAREAEELERAGWTVTAAVPGWDDPDRIDGYVPDIVATKRSTRRVIEVETDTSADQDRHTALRDVADRRRETVFYVILVDSNGRRVQYTDALA
;
A
#
# COMPACT_ATOMS: atom_id res chain seq x y z
N MET A 1 12.38 -26.03 -0.84
CA MET A 1 11.79 -25.60 0.43
C MET A 1 11.86 -24.09 0.41
N THR A 2 10.76 -23.42 0.11
CA THR A 2 10.65 -21.97 0.25
C THR A 2 10.46 -21.68 1.74
N SER A 3 11.12 -20.65 2.28
CA SER A 3 11.07 -20.33 3.70
C SER A 3 9.79 -19.56 4.01
N ARG A 4 9.39 -19.56 5.29
CA ARG A 4 8.22 -18.80 5.78
C ARG A 4 8.32 -17.29 5.51
N SER A 5 9.53 -16.78 5.29
CA SER A 5 9.78 -15.40 4.88
C SER A 5 9.42 -15.19 3.41
N ASP A 6 9.91 -16.06 2.51
CA ASP A 6 9.61 -16.02 1.08
C ASP A 6 8.10 -16.10 0.81
N GLU A 7 7.37 -16.91 1.57
CA GLU A 7 5.91 -17.03 1.46
C GLU A 7 5.19 -15.73 1.84
N ARG A 8 5.69 -15.00 2.86
CA ARG A 8 5.11 -13.71 3.26
C ARG A 8 5.45 -12.62 2.26
N GLU A 9 6.67 -12.59 1.76
CA GLU A 9 7.10 -11.67 0.70
C GLU A 9 6.25 -11.90 -0.56
N THR A 10 5.99 -13.17 -0.91
CA THR A 10 5.12 -13.52 -2.04
C THR A 10 3.67 -13.08 -1.81
N ALA A 11 3.11 -13.28 -0.63
CA ALA A 11 1.74 -12.87 -0.31
C ALA A 11 1.56 -11.35 -0.30
N HIS A 12 2.55 -10.63 0.26
CA HIS A 12 2.63 -9.18 0.23
C HIS A 12 2.64 -8.65 -1.20
N ASP A 13 3.60 -9.10 -2.02
CA ASP A 13 3.77 -8.59 -3.38
C ASP A 13 2.56 -8.94 -4.26
N THR A 14 1.96 -10.12 -4.03
CA THR A 14 0.69 -10.49 -4.66
C THR A 14 -0.43 -9.53 -4.28
N GLY A 15 -0.51 -9.14 -3.00
CA GLY A 15 -1.47 -8.15 -2.53
C GLY A 15 -1.28 -6.78 -3.16
N VAL A 16 -0.03 -6.30 -3.21
CA VAL A 16 0.33 -5.02 -3.84
C VAL A 16 -0.05 -5.01 -5.32
N ALA A 17 0.35 -6.03 -6.08
CA ALA A 17 0.07 -6.13 -7.51
C ALA A 17 -1.44 -6.16 -7.81
N ARG A 18 -2.23 -6.88 -6.99
CA ARG A 18 -3.69 -6.94 -7.16
C ARG A 18 -4.35 -5.60 -6.90
N GLU A 19 -3.97 -4.93 -5.81
CA GLU A 19 -4.51 -3.62 -5.48
C GLU A 19 -4.16 -2.59 -6.57
N ALA A 20 -2.92 -2.61 -7.05
CA ALA A 20 -2.48 -1.76 -8.15
C ALA A 20 -3.32 -1.98 -9.40
N GLU A 21 -3.51 -3.24 -9.82
CA GLU A 21 -4.33 -3.60 -10.98
C GLU A 21 -5.81 -3.18 -10.81
N GLU A 22 -6.38 -3.33 -9.62
CA GLU A 22 -7.74 -2.87 -9.33
C GLU A 22 -7.87 -1.35 -9.41
N LEU A 23 -6.90 -0.60 -8.90
CA LEU A 23 -6.86 0.85 -8.99
C LEU A 23 -6.70 1.33 -10.44
N GLU A 24 -5.80 0.72 -11.22
CA GLU A 24 -5.65 1.03 -12.64
C GLU A 24 -6.94 0.76 -13.42
N ARG A 25 -7.59 -0.40 -13.20
CA ARG A 25 -8.90 -0.72 -13.79
C ARG A 25 -9.99 0.28 -13.39
N ALA A 26 -9.91 0.82 -12.18
CA ALA A 26 -10.80 1.88 -11.70
C ALA A 26 -10.42 3.27 -12.25
N GLY A 27 -9.39 3.39 -13.09
CA GLY A 27 -8.96 4.62 -13.75
C GLY A 27 -8.13 5.55 -12.87
N TRP A 28 -7.33 4.98 -11.96
CA TRP A 28 -6.28 5.69 -11.24
C TRP A 28 -4.96 5.57 -12.00
N THR A 29 -4.10 6.58 -11.88
CA THR A 29 -2.68 6.47 -12.22
C THR A 29 -1.95 5.88 -11.02
N VAL A 30 -1.19 4.81 -11.21
CA VAL A 30 -0.63 4.00 -10.11
C VAL A 30 0.88 3.84 -10.26
N THR A 31 1.59 3.93 -9.13
CA THR A 31 2.98 3.51 -8.92
C THR A 31 2.98 2.50 -7.78
N ALA A 32 3.81 1.45 -7.86
CA ALA A 32 3.81 0.38 -6.88
C ALA A 32 5.21 -0.23 -6.69
N ALA A 33 5.55 -0.58 -5.44
CA ALA A 33 6.85 -1.13 -5.06
C ALA A 33 6.96 -2.64 -5.37
N VAL A 34 6.49 -3.06 -6.55
CA VAL A 34 6.55 -4.44 -7.04
C VAL A 34 6.83 -4.47 -8.55
N PRO A 35 7.38 -5.57 -9.09
CA PRO A 35 7.69 -5.66 -10.52
C PRO A 35 6.47 -5.45 -11.41
N GLY A 36 6.61 -4.61 -12.44
CA GLY A 36 5.55 -4.31 -13.41
C GLY A 36 5.00 -2.90 -13.32
N TRP A 37 5.35 -2.14 -12.29
CA TRP A 37 5.01 -0.74 -12.10
C TRP A 37 6.26 0.12 -11.89
N ASP A 38 6.12 1.43 -12.12
CA ASP A 38 7.13 2.39 -11.69
C ASP A 38 7.14 2.47 -10.15
N ASP A 39 8.34 2.59 -9.58
CA ASP A 39 8.53 2.73 -8.14
C ASP A 39 7.90 4.03 -7.60
N PRO A 40 7.22 3.99 -6.44
CA PRO A 40 6.68 5.18 -5.81
C PRO A 40 7.78 6.15 -5.32
N ASP A 41 7.49 7.44 -5.40
CA ASP A 41 8.31 8.46 -4.73
C ASP A 41 8.35 8.25 -3.22
N ARG A 42 9.51 8.54 -2.61
CA ARG A 42 9.64 8.55 -1.15
C ARG A 42 8.76 9.63 -0.50
N ILE A 43 8.12 9.25 0.59
CA ILE A 43 7.34 10.08 1.47
C ILE A 43 7.96 9.99 2.87
N ASP A 44 8.49 11.12 3.36
CA ASP A 44 9.13 11.22 4.68
C ASP A 44 10.25 10.17 4.93
N GLY A 45 10.97 9.80 3.87
CA GLY A 45 12.04 8.80 3.95
C GLY A 45 11.61 7.35 3.71
N TYR A 46 10.31 7.08 3.63
CA TYR A 46 9.74 5.76 3.34
C TYR A 46 9.25 5.67 1.89
N VAL A 47 9.40 4.51 1.25
CA VAL A 47 8.77 4.23 -0.05
C VAL A 47 7.45 3.54 0.25
N PRO A 48 6.29 4.14 -0.07
CA PRO A 48 5.02 3.46 0.10
C PRO A 48 4.89 2.23 -0.79
N ASP A 49 4.04 1.28 -0.43
CA ASP A 49 3.84 0.12 -1.31
C ASP A 49 3.08 0.49 -2.58
N ILE A 50 2.09 1.39 -2.46
CA ILE A 50 1.34 1.93 -3.62
C ILE A 50 1.06 3.42 -3.42
N VAL A 51 1.27 4.20 -4.48
CA VAL A 51 0.72 5.55 -4.61
C VAL A 51 -0.18 5.60 -5.84
N ALA A 52 -1.43 6.01 -5.61
CA ALA A 52 -2.42 6.15 -6.68
C ALA A 52 -3.01 7.56 -6.72
N THR A 53 -3.15 8.12 -7.91
CA THR A 53 -3.72 9.46 -8.10
C THR A 53 -4.88 9.44 -9.08
N LYS A 54 -5.96 10.16 -8.77
CA LYS A 54 -7.09 10.35 -9.67
C LYS A 54 -7.72 11.71 -9.42
N ARG A 55 -7.76 12.54 -10.48
CA ARG A 55 -8.14 13.95 -10.38
C ARG A 55 -7.27 14.64 -9.31
N SER A 56 -7.89 15.21 -8.29
CA SER A 56 -7.19 15.88 -7.19
C SER A 56 -6.97 14.96 -5.97
N THR A 57 -7.44 13.71 -6.01
CA THR A 57 -7.28 12.76 -4.90
C THR A 57 -6.01 11.94 -5.07
N ARG A 58 -5.26 11.81 -3.97
CA ARG A 58 -4.09 10.93 -3.84
C ARG A 58 -4.33 9.88 -2.77
N ARG A 59 -3.96 8.64 -3.04
CA ARG A 59 -3.96 7.53 -2.09
C ARG A 59 -2.54 7.06 -1.87
N VAL A 60 -2.17 6.91 -0.60
CA VAL A 60 -0.94 6.26 -0.16
C VAL A 60 -1.39 4.98 0.56
N ILE A 61 -0.95 3.82 0.10
CA ILE A 61 -1.46 2.54 0.56
C ILE A 61 -0.28 1.66 0.97
N GLU A 62 -0.40 1.09 2.15
CA GLU A 62 0.46 0.05 2.69
C GLU A 62 -0.28 -1.29 2.69
N VAL A 63 0.40 -2.35 2.28
CA VAL A 63 -0.14 -3.71 2.26
C VAL A 63 0.58 -4.53 3.32
N GLU A 64 -0.15 -5.18 4.21
CA GLU A 64 0.45 -5.95 5.30
C GLU A 64 -0.08 -7.38 5.35
N THR A 65 0.77 -8.33 5.74
CA THR A 65 0.39 -9.74 5.94
C THR A 65 0.08 -10.08 7.40
N ASP A 66 0.31 -9.14 8.32
CA ASP A 66 -0.03 -9.24 9.73
C ASP A 66 -0.29 -7.85 10.33
N THR A 67 -1.17 -7.78 11.32
CA THR A 67 -1.54 -6.56 12.07
C THR A 67 -0.44 -5.97 12.93
N SER A 68 0.66 -6.68 13.17
CA SER A 68 1.74 -6.22 14.06
C SER A 68 2.77 -5.32 13.36
N ALA A 69 2.57 -4.92 12.11
CA ALA A 69 3.59 -4.25 11.32
C ALA A 69 3.68 -2.72 11.56
N ASP A 70 4.81 -2.16 11.10
CA ASP A 70 5.53 -0.96 11.53
C ASP A 70 4.69 0.31 11.82
N GLN A 71 4.33 0.50 13.10
CA GLN A 71 3.58 1.66 13.59
C GLN A 71 4.27 3.02 13.32
N ASP A 72 5.61 3.06 13.38
CA ASP A 72 6.37 4.29 13.08
C ASP A 72 6.23 4.69 11.61
N ARG A 73 6.32 3.72 10.68
CA ARG A 73 6.12 3.94 9.24
C ARG A 73 4.70 4.44 8.96
N HIS A 74 3.69 3.80 9.55
CA HIS A 74 2.30 4.25 9.44
C HIS A 74 2.11 5.68 9.93
N THR A 75 2.71 6.02 11.06
CA THR A 75 2.61 7.36 11.64
C THR A 75 3.22 8.41 10.70
N ALA A 76 4.41 8.14 10.14
CA ALA A 76 5.07 9.06 9.21
C ALA A 76 4.27 9.26 7.90
N LEU A 77 3.82 8.16 7.30
CA LEU A 77 3.04 8.22 6.05
C LEU A 77 1.68 8.90 6.26
N ARG A 78 1.00 8.61 7.38
CA ARG A 78 -0.26 9.25 7.75
C ARG A 78 -0.07 10.75 8.01
N ASP A 79 0.96 11.15 8.74
CA ASP A 79 1.23 12.57 9.02
C ASP A 79 1.49 13.37 7.71
N VAL A 80 2.16 12.77 6.73
CA VAL A 80 2.27 13.41 5.41
C VAL A 80 0.93 13.48 4.68
N ALA A 81 0.13 12.41 4.72
CA ALA A 81 -1.19 12.40 4.11
C ALA A 81 -2.09 13.50 4.71
N ASP A 82 -2.14 13.62 6.03
CA ASP A 82 -2.96 14.59 6.75
C ASP A 82 -2.54 16.05 6.48
N ARG A 83 -1.24 16.30 6.23
CA ARG A 83 -0.73 17.62 5.86
C ARG A 83 -1.06 18.03 4.43
N ARG A 84 -1.42 17.08 3.55
CA ARG A 84 -1.72 17.34 2.14
C ARG A 84 -3.23 17.24 1.91
N ARG A 85 -3.84 18.36 1.49
CA ARG A 85 -5.24 18.35 1.06
C ARG A 85 -5.44 17.23 0.03
N GLU A 86 -6.52 16.47 0.20
CA GLU A 86 -6.97 15.42 -0.74
C GLU A 86 -6.05 14.18 -0.83
N THR A 87 -5.12 14.00 0.12
CA THR A 87 -4.37 12.76 0.29
C THR A 87 -5.00 11.91 1.39
N VAL A 88 -5.16 10.61 1.15
CA VAL A 88 -5.66 9.64 2.14
C VAL A 88 -4.65 8.50 2.29
N PHE A 89 -4.40 8.10 3.54
CA PHE A 89 -3.54 6.97 3.88
C PHE A 89 -4.39 5.74 4.22
N TYR A 90 -4.00 4.59 3.65
CA TYR A 90 -4.68 3.31 3.81
C TYR A 90 -3.71 2.23 4.26
N VAL A 91 -4.21 1.33 5.09
CA VAL A 91 -3.56 0.06 5.39
C VAL A 91 -4.49 -1.07 4.97
N ILE A 92 -3.97 -1.98 4.16
CA ILE A 92 -4.69 -3.13 3.62
C ILE A 92 -4.06 -4.40 4.17
N LEU A 93 -4.82 -5.15 4.97
CA LEU A 93 -4.37 -6.48 5.39
C LEU A 93 -4.72 -7.51 4.32
N VAL A 94 -3.78 -8.40 4.02
CA VAL A 94 -3.96 -9.52 3.09
C VAL A 94 -3.72 -10.88 3.75
N ASP A 95 -4.43 -11.90 3.29
CA ASP A 95 -4.16 -13.30 3.67
C ASP A 95 -2.91 -13.86 2.97
N SER A 96 -2.55 -15.11 3.29
CA SER A 96 -1.37 -15.79 2.74
C SER A 96 -1.38 -15.98 1.20
N ASN A 97 -2.49 -15.66 0.53
CA ASN A 97 -2.65 -15.68 -0.93
C ASN A 97 -2.70 -14.26 -1.52
N GLY A 98 -2.36 -13.23 -0.73
CA GLY A 98 -2.42 -11.83 -1.14
C GLY A 98 -3.83 -11.33 -1.41
N ARG A 99 -4.86 -11.90 -0.76
CA ARG A 99 -6.24 -11.43 -0.89
C ARG A 99 -6.58 -10.51 0.27
N ARG A 100 -7.23 -9.38 -0.02
CA ARG A 100 -7.68 -8.43 1.00
C ARG A 100 -8.58 -9.11 2.05
N VAL A 101 -8.23 -8.96 3.32
CA VAL A 101 -9.05 -9.40 4.47
C VAL A 101 -9.58 -8.23 5.29
N GLN A 102 -8.87 -7.10 5.31
CA GLN A 102 -9.31 -5.89 5.99
C GLN A 102 -8.90 -4.65 5.22
N TYR A 103 -9.73 -3.62 5.32
CA TYR A 103 -9.46 -2.29 4.80
C TYR A 103 -9.64 -1.30 5.94
N THR A 104 -8.56 -0.65 6.33
CA THR A 104 -8.63 0.41 7.34
C THR A 104 -8.43 1.74 6.63
N ASP A 105 -9.53 2.47 6.49
CA ASP A 105 -9.45 3.92 6.30
C ASP A 105 -8.91 4.44 7.62
N ALA A 106 -7.80 5.17 7.62
CA ALA A 106 -7.21 5.76 8.82
C ALA A 106 -8.08 6.93 9.35
N LEU A 107 -9.40 6.76 9.38
CA LEU A 107 -10.39 7.64 10.00
C LEU A 107 -10.80 7.04 11.34
N ALA A 108 -9.85 7.05 12.27
CA ALA A 108 -10.08 7.15 13.70
C ALA A 108 -8.80 7.70 14.34
#